data_AF-A0A6I7DDH6-F1
#
_entry.id   AF-A0A6I7DDH6-F1
#
_cell.length_a   1.000
_cell.length_b   1.000
_cell.length_c   1.000
_cell.angle_alpha   90.00
_cell.angle_beta   90.00
_cell.angle_gamma   90.00
#
_symmetry.space_group_name_H-M   'P 1'
#
loop_
_entity.id
_entity.type
_entity.pdbx_description
1 polymer ?
#
loop_
_entity_poly.entity_id
_entity_poly.type
_entity_poly.pdbx_seq_one_letter_code
_entity_poly.pdbx_strand_id
1 'polypeptide(L)'
;MDTEVKDKIYLILLIVLPPIVFVIYASIMVYADYFFLAEKIKFSVVTASIPFTLPFVCYLFSLLLISAIKDKLIKINNKLFIATVMIFLLGIVFGIFFNLYVRYELVSQGYFICKEGPSSKSNTYVISPKLCR
;
A
#
# COMPACT_ATOMS: atom_id res chain seq x y z
N MET A 1 16.10 -14.43 -25.36
CA MET A 1 16.75 -14.03 -24.07
C MET A 1 17.51 -15.25 -23.58
N ASP A 2 18.69 -15.07 -23.00
CA ASP A 2 19.50 -16.17 -22.45
C ASP A 2 18.84 -16.78 -21.21
N THR A 3 19.08 -18.08 -20.98
CA THR A 3 18.48 -18.84 -19.87
C THR A 3 18.86 -18.25 -18.51
N GLU A 4 20.09 -17.75 -18.37
CA GLU A 4 20.58 -17.14 -17.13
C GLU A 4 19.77 -15.88 -16.76
N VAL A 5 19.46 -15.01 -17.73
CA VAL A 5 18.59 -13.84 -17.49
C VAL A 5 17.16 -14.24 -17.12
N LYS A 6 16.59 -15.30 -17.73
CA LYS A 6 15.25 -15.79 -17.35
C LYS A 6 15.22 -16.28 -15.91
N ASP A 7 16.21 -17.07 -15.52
CA ASP A 7 16.31 -17.61 -14.16
C ASP A 7 16.46 -16.50 -13.13
N LYS A 8 17.24 -15.45 -13.43
CA LYS A 8 17.32 -14.23 -12.61
C LYS A 8 15.98 -13.52 -12.50
N ILE A 9 15.23 -13.37 -13.59
CA ILE A 9 13.90 -12.74 -13.55
C ILE A 9 12.95 -13.55 -12.67
N TYR A 10 12.87 -14.88 -12.84
CA TYR A 10 12.01 -15.72 -12.00
C TYR A 10 12.41 -15.66 -10.52
N LEU A 11 13.71 -15.66 -10.22
CA LEU A 11 14.21 -15.51 -8.86
C LEU A 11 13.81 -14.16 -8.25
N ILE A 12 13.93 -13.06 -9.00
CA ILE A 12 13.48 -11.73 -8.56
C ILE A 12 11.98 -11.74 -8.29
N LEU A 13 11.17 -12.30 -9.19
CA LEU A 13 9.72 -12.40 -9.01
C LEU A 13 9.37 -13.19 -7.74
N LEU A 14 10.05 -14.33 -7.52
CA LEU A 14 9.85 -15.19 -6.35
C LEU A 14 10.19 -14.49 -5.03
N ILE A 15 11.26 -13.68 -5.01
CA ILE A 15 11.72 -12.99 -3.81
C ILE A 15 10.89 -11.72 -3.53
N VAL A 16 10.54 -10.96 -4.56
CA VAL A 16 9.95 -9.62 -4.41
C VAL A 16 8.42 -9.67 -4.34
N LEU A 17 7.76 -10.65 -4.95
CA LEU A 17 6.29 -10.73 -4.93
C LEU A 17 5.71 -10.97 -3.51
N PRO A 18 6.21 -11.93 -2.71
CA PRO A 18 5.66 -12.19 -1.38
C PRO A 18 5.64 -10.98 -0.43
N PRO A 19 6.74 -10.20 -0.26
CA PRO A 19 6.71 -9.04 0.61
C PRO A 19 5.76 -7.95 0.11
N ILE A 20 5.60 -7.77 -1.21
CA ILE A 20 4.64 -6.79 -1.73
C ILE A 20 3.21 -7.22 -1.41
N VAL A 21 2.86 -8.48 -1.64
CA VAL A 21 1.53 -9.01 -1.29
C VAL A 21 1.26 -8.86 0.20
N PHE A 22 2.26 -9.15 1.05
CA PHE A 22 2.15 -8.97 2.50
C PHE A 22 1.90 -7.51 2.90
N VAL A 23 2.62 -6.54 2.30
CA VAL A 23 2.44 -5.11 2.58
C VAL A 23 1.06 -4.62 2.18
N ILE A 24 0.55 -5.07 1.02
CA ILE A 24 -0.79 -4.73 0.55
C ILE A 24 -1.86 -5.36 1.46
N TYR A 25 -1.69 -6.63 1.83
CA TYR A 25 -2.56 -7.32 2.77
C TYR A 25 -2.61 -6.58 4.13
N ALA A 26 -1.46 -6.23 4.70
CA ALA A 26 -1.38 -5.49 5.96
C ALA A 26 -2.08 -4.12 5.88
N SER A 27 -1.94 -3.43 4.73
CA SER A 27 -2.66 -2.17 4.49
C SER A 27 -4.18 -2.38 4.43
N ILE A 28 -4.67 -3.41 3.74
CA ILE A 28 -6.10 -3.73 3.69
C ILE A 28 -6.65 -4.08 5.08
N MET A 29 -5.87 -4.78 5.92
CA MET A 29 -6.28 -5.07 7.29
C MET A 29 -6.45 -3.80 8.13
N VAL A 30 -5.61 -2.78 7.93
CA VAL A 30 -5.80 -1.46 8.58
C VAL A 30 -7.09 -0.78 8.13
N TYR A 31 -7.48 -0.91 6.86
CA TYR A 31 -8.78 -0.44 6.38
C TYR A 31 -9.94 -1.22 7.02
N ALA A 32 -9.80 -2.53 7.14
CA ALA A 32 -10.79 -3.37 7.80
C ALA A 32 -10.97 -2.94 9.26
N ASP A 33 -9.88 -2.77 10.03
CA ASP A 33 -9.94 -2.30 11.42
C ASP A 33 -10.70 -0.97 11.54
N TYR A 34 -10.48 -0.05 10.59
CA TYR A 34 -11.20 1.22 10.54
C TYR A 34 -12.69 1.06 10.21
N PHE A 35 -13.05 0.36 9.13
CA PHE A 35 -14.45 0.22 8.71
C PHE A 35 -15.29 -0.62 9.67
N PHE A 36 -14.67 -1.58 10.37
CA PHE A 36 -15.33 -2.40 11.39
C PHE A 36 -15.24 -1.79 12.79
N LEU A 37 -14.71 -0.56 12.93
CA LEU A 37 -14.63 0.16 14.20
C LEU A 37 -13.99 -0.68 15.31
N ALA A 38 -12.82 -1.25 15.02
CA ALA A 38 -12.06 -2.05 15.98
C ALA A 38 -11.68 -1.21 17.21
N GLU A 39 -11.54 -1.85 18.37
CA GLU A 39 -11.20 -1.17 19.63
C GLU A 39 -9.89 -0.37 19.58
N LYS A 40 -8.99 -0.76 18.66
CA LYS A 40 -7.69 -0.13 18.40
C LYS A 40 -7.42 -0.05 16.91
N ILE A 41 -7.31 1.15 16.37
CA ILE A 41 -7.08 1.42 14.95
C ILE A 41 -5.73 2.12 14.81
N LYS A 42 -4.82 1.55 14.02
CA LYS A 42 -3.54 2.16 13.68
C LYS A 42 -3.58 2.66 12.24
N PHE A 43 -3.79 3.96 12.07
CA PHE A 43 -3.92 4.55 10.75
C PHE A 43 -2.74 5.47 10.41
N SER A 44 -2.39 5.55 9.14
CA SER A 44 -1.36 6.47 8.64
C SER A 44 -1.59 6.83 7.18
N VAL A 45 -1.00 7.94 6.75
CA VAL A 45 -0.95 8.33 5.33
C VAL A 45 -0.32 7.23 4.48
N VAL A 46 0.73 6.57 4.98
CA VAL A 46 1.44 5.52 4.24
C VAL A 46 0.54 4.31 4.03
N THR A 47 -0.08 3.80 5.10
CA THR A 47 -1.00 2.65 5.02
C THR A 47 -2.21 2.94 4.14
N ALA A 48 -2.70 4.19 4.13
CA ALA A 48 -3.79 4.61 3.26
C ALA A 48 -3.39 4.68 1.76
N SER A 49 -2.12 4.96 1.48
CA SER A 49 -1.62 5.12 0.10
C SER A 49 -1.20 3.80 -0.54
N ILE A 50 -0.85 2.78 0.25
CA ILE A 50 -0.33 1.49 -0.22
C ILE A 50 -1.21 0.80 -1.28
N PRO A 51 -2.56 0.75 -1.17
CA PRO A 51 -3.38 0.03 -2.14
C PRO A 51 -3.26 0.60 -3.57
N PHE A 52 -2.97 1.90 -3.69
CA PHE A 52 -2.78 2.58 -4.98
C PHE A 52 -1.44 2.25 -5.64
N THR A 53 -0.51 1.61 -4.93
CA THR A 53 0.73 1.09 -5.52
C THR A 53 0.51 -0.17 -6.35
N LEU A 54 -0.58 -0.90 -6.09
CA LEU A 54 -0.86 -2.21 -6.70
C LEU A 54 -0.88 -2.16 -8.23
N PRO A 55 -1.57 -1.23 -8.91
CA PRO A 55 -1.59 -1.19 -10.38
C PRO A 55 -0.20 -1.00 -11.00
N PHE A 56 0.64 -0.15 -10.38
CA PHE A 56 2.00 0.10 -10.84
C PHE A 56 2.88 -1.14 -10.68
N VAL A 57 2.82 -1.79 -9.52
CA VAL A 57 3.54 -3.04 -9.26
C VAL A 57 3.07 -4.12 -10.23
N CYS A 58 1.77 -4.39 -10.32
CA CYS A 58 1.22 -5.41 -11.22
C CYS A 58 1.66 -5.18 -12.68
N TYR A 59 1.71 -3.92 -13.12
CA TYR A 59 2.19 -3.58 -14.45
C TYR A 59 3.65 -3.98 -14.66
N LEU A 60 4.55 -3.59 -13.75
CA LEU A 60 5.98 -3.97 -13.83
C LEU A 60 6.18 -5.49 -13.77
N PHE A 61 5.49 -6.17 -12.85
CA PHE A 61 5.55 -7.63 -12.73
C PHE A 61 5.07 -8.32 -14.00
N SER A 62 3.98 -7.84 -14.60
CA SER A 62 3.47 -8.40 -15.86
C SER A 62 4.46 -8.24 -17.00
N LEU A 63 5.17 -7.10 -17.09
CA LEU A 63 6.20 -6.88 -18.11
C LEU A 63 7.37 -7.85 -17.95
N LEU A 64 7.86 -8.03 -16.72
CA LEU A 64 8.96 -8.96 -16.42
C LEU A 64 8.57 -10.40 -16.77
N LEU A 65 7.39 -10.83 -16.31
CA LEU A 65 6.89 -12.18 -16.55
C LEU A 65 6.67 -12.45 -18.04
N ILE A 66 6.02 -11.54 -18.76
CA ILE A 66 5.78 -11.69 -20.20
C ILE A 66 7.11 -11.67 -20.97
N SER A 67 8.10 -10.87 -20.54
CA SER A 67 9.42 -10.85 -21.17
C SER A 67 10.14 -12.18 -21.01
N ALA A 68 10.05 -12.81 -19.83
CA ALA A 68 10.60 -14.14 -19.57
C ALA A 68 9.87 -15.24 -20.35
N ILE A 69 8.54 -15.18 -20.46
CA ILE A 69 7.74 -16.18 -21.19
C ILE A 69 7.96 -16.09 -22.69
N LYS A 70 8.02 -14.87 -23.25
CA LYS A 70 8.12 -14.64 -24.71
C LYS A 70 9.55 -14.56 -25.23
N ASP A 71 10.54 -14.75 -24.37
CA ASP A 71 11.98 -14.68 -24.67
C ASP A 71 12.43 -13.38 -25.35
N LYS A 72 11.67 -12.30 -25.16
CA LYS A 72 11.90 -10.99 -25.77
C LYS A 72 11.64 -9.88 -24.78
N LEU A 73 12.41 -8.80 -24.87
CA LEU A 73 12.16 -7.59 -24.09
C LEU A 73 10.85 -6.96 -24.54
N ILE A 74 9.90 -6.83 -23.61
CA ILE A 74 8.64 -6.16 -23.87
C ILE A 74 8.85 -4.66 -23.72
N LYS A 75 8.50 -3.90 -24.77
CA LYS A 75 8.53 -2.44 -24.74
C LYS A 75 7.48 -1.92 -23.77
N ILE A 76 7.86 -0.99 -22.90
CA ILE A 76 6.95 -0.28 -22.02
C ILE A 76 5.92 0.50 -22.85
N ASN A 77 4.65 0.38 -22.50
CA ASN A 77 3.60 1.19 -23.08
C ASN A 77 3.51 2.48 -22.27
N ASN A 78 4.02 3.59 -22.83
CA ASN A 78 4.04 4.89 -22.15
C ASN A 78 2.67 5.33 -21.64
N LYS A 79 1.58 5.10 -22.39
CA LYS A 79 0.24 5.52 -21.96
C LYS A 79 -0.19 4.77 -20.71
N LEU A 80 0.04 3.46 -20.68
CA LEU A 80 -0.33 2.62 -19.54
C LEU A 80 0.60 2.85 -18.34
N PHE A 81 1.90 3.00 -18.57
CA PHE A 81 2.88 3.34 -17.54
C PHE A 81 2.56 4.70 -16.88
N ILE A 82 2.27 5.73 -17.68
CA ILE A 82 1.88 7.04 -17.15
C ILE A 82 0.58 6.92 -16.35
N ALA A 83 -0.41 6.15 -16.83
CA ALA A 83 -1.66 5.95 -16.10
C ALA A 83 -1.42 5.30 -14.72
N THR A 84 -0.58 4.26 -14.63
CA THR A 84 -0.28 3.60 -13.35
C THR A 84 0.52 4.50 -12.40
N VAL A 85 1.45 5.30 -12.92
CA VAL A 85 2.16 6.33 -12.14
C VAL A 85 1.20 7.41 -11.63
N MET A 86 0.25 7.86 -12.44
CA MET A 86 -0.75 8.84 -12.01
C MET A 86 -1.67 8.29 -10.91
N ILE A 87 -2.06 7.01 -10.99
CA ILE A 87 -2.83 6.34 -9.92
C ILE A 87 -2.00 6.27 -8.64
N PHE A 88 -0.72 5.94 -8.73
CA PHE A 88 0.18 5.93 -7.58
C PHE A 88 0.28 7.30 -6.91
N LEU A 89 0.46 8.37 -7.70
CA LEU A 89 0.51 9.75 -7.20
C LEU A 89 -0.83 10.18 -6.58
N LEU A 90 -1.95 9.82 -7.22
CA LEU A 90 -3.29 10.04 -6.68
C LEU A 90 -3.44 9.36 -5.31
N GLY A 91 -2.88 8.16 -5.14
CA GLY A 91 -2.90 7.44 -3.87
C GLY A 91 -2.22 8.18 -2.72
N ILE A 92 -1.11 8.87 -2.99
CA ILE A 92 -0.42 9.71 -2.00
C ILE A 92 -1.31 10.86 -1.57
N VAL A 93 -1.90 11.57 -2.54
CA VAL A 93 -2.81 12.69 -2.29
C VAL A 93 -4.04 12.20 -1.51
N PHE A 94 -4.65 11.11 -1.95
CA PHE A 94 -5.76 10.45 -1.27
C PHE A 94 -5.40 10.07 0.16
N GLY A 95 -4.22 9.47 0.39
CA GLY A 95 -3.78 9.07 1.73
C GLY A 95 -3.66 10.24 2.71
N ILE A 96 -3.28 11.42 2.23
CA ILE A 96 -3.23 12.64 3.05
C ILE A 96 -4.65 13.07 3.47
N PHE A 97 -5.55 13.25 2.50
CA PHE A 97 -6.92 13.68 2.78
C PHE A 97 -7.70 12.64 3.60
N PHE A 98 -7.55 11.37 3.27
CA PHE A 98 -8.23 10.29 3.95
C PHE A 98 -7.73 10.13 5.39
N ASN A 99 -6.44 10.31 5.66
CA ASN A 99 -5.94 10.30 7.04
C ASN A 99 -6.53 11.43 7.90
N LEU A 100 -6.74 12.63 7.33
CA LEU A 100 -7.41 13.73 8.01
C LEU A 100 -8.90 13.41 8.26
N TYR A 101 -9.56 12.85 7.26
CA TYR A 101 -10.96 12.42 7.36
C TYR A 101 -11.15 11.38 8.46
N VAL A 102 -10.36 10.31 8.46
CA VAL A 102 -10.37 9.26 9.49
C VAL A 102 -10.15 9.83 10.89
N ARG A 103 -9.21 10.80 11.03
CA ARG A 103 -8.99 11.48 12.32
C ARG A 103 -10.25 12.19 12.80
N TYR A 104 -10.86 13.00 11.94
CA TYR A 104 -12.04 13.78 12.31
C TYR A 104 -13.21 12.88 12.67
N GLU A 105 -13.48 11.87 11.85
CA GLU A 105 -14.58 10.93 12.05
C GLU A 105 -14.41 10.12 13.34
N LEU A 106 -13.26 9.48 13.56
CA LEU A 106 -13.05 8.65 14.76
C LEU A 106 -13.12 9.48 16.05
N VAL A 107 -12.57 10.70 16.06
CA VAL A 107 -12.68 11.60 17.21
C VAL A 107 -14.14 12.00 17.45
N SER A 108 -14.91 12.27 16.39
CA SER A 108 -16.34 12.58 16.51
C SER A 108 -17.17 11.40 17.04
N GLN A 109 -16.71 10.17 16.81
CA GLN A 109 -17.29 8.93 17.32
C GLN A 109 -16.80 8.57 18.75
N GLY A 110 -15.97 9.41 19.38
CA GLY A 110 -15.51 9.24 20.75
C GLY A 110 -14.22 8.45 20.93
N TYR A 111 -13.46 8.17 19.86
CA TYR A 111 -12.14 7.57 19.97
C TYR A 111 -11.09 8.56 20.52
N PHE A 112 -10.18 8.03 21.32
CA PHE A 112 -9.03 8.75 21.88
C PHE A 112 -7.76 8.48 21.06
N ILE A 113 -6.88 9.48 20.97
CA ILE A 113 -5.59 9.36 20.27
C ILE A 113 -4.49 9.07 21.30
N CYS A 114 -3.82 7.91 21.21
CA CYS A 114 -2.88 7.44 22.24
C CYS A 114 -1.43 7.94 22.10
N LYS A 115 -0.97 8.21 20.88
CA LYS A 115 0.40 8.64 20.61
C LYS A 115 0.39 9.74 19.56
N GLU A 116 0.68 10.96 19.98
CA GLU A 116 1.22 12.01 19.12
C GLU A 116 2.76 11.96 19.26
N GLY A 117 3.42 11.11 18.47
CA GLY A 117 4.88 11.17 18.38
C GLY A 117 5.31 12.42 17.60
N PRO A 118 6.50 13.01 17.88
CA PRO A 118 6.97 14.24 17.22
C PRO A 118 7.14 14.10 15.70
N SER A 119 7.07 12.87 15.17
CA SER A 119 6.89 12.59 13.74
C SER A 119 5.58 11.83 13.57
N SER A 120 4.61 12.50 12.95
CA SER A 120 3.24 12.13 12.58
C SER A 120 3.11 10.91 11.63
N LYS A 121 3.90 9.85 11.84
CA LYS A 121 3.97 8.71 10.93
C LYS A 121 2.80 7.74 11.07
N SER A 122 2.11 7.67 12.22
CA SER A 122 0.90 6.87 12.40
C SER A 122 0.13 7.32 13.65
N ASN A 123 -1.17 7.53 13.50
CA ASN A 123 -2.09 7.79 14.59
C ASN A 123 -2.66 6.47 15.10
N THR A 124 -2.67 6.30 16.42
CA THR A 124 -3.36 5.17 17.07
C THR A 124 -4.61 5.70 17.75
N TYR A 125 -5.77 5.23 17.30
CA TYR A 125 -7.09 5.55 17.84
C TYR A 125 -7.57 4.38 18.70
N VAL A 126 -8.16 4.67 19.86
CA VAL A 126 -8.73 3.65 20.75
C VAL A 126 -10.08 4.09 21.29
N ILE A 127 -10.97 3.12 21.56
CA ILE A 127 -12.29 3.42 22.15
C ILE A 127 -12.21 3.81 23.64
N SER A 128 -11.12 3.46 24.33
CA SER A 128 -10.91 3.77 25.74
C SER A 128 -9.45 4.16 26.01
N PRO A 129 -9.17 5.21 26.81
CA PRO A 129 -7.80 5.62 27.14
C PRO A 129 -6.96 4.52 27.80
N LYS A 130 -7.59 3.52 28.41
CA LYS A 130 -6.92 2.37 29.02
C LYS A 130 -6.15 1.52 28.00
N LEU A 131 -6.57 1.53 26.73
CA LEU A 131 -5.96 0.79 25.62
C LEU A 131 -4.72 1.49 25.04
N CYS A 132 -4.36 2.67 25.57
CA CYS A 132 -3.15 3.40 25.19
C CYS A 132 -1.86 2.89 25.87
N ARG A 133 -1.98 2.00 26.86
CA ARG A 133 -0.83 1.35 27.51
C ARG A 133 -0.27 0.20 26.68
#